data_AF-A0A7C1A9P9-F1
#
_entry.id   AF-A0A7C1A9P9-F1
#
_cell.length_a   1.000
_cell.length_b   1.000
_cell.length_c   1.000
_cell.angle_alpha   90.00
_cell.angle_beta   90.00
_cell.angle_gamma   90.00
#
_symmetry.space_group_name_H-M   'P 1'
#
loop_
_entity.id
_entity.type
_entity.pdbx_description
1 polymer ?
#
loop_
_entity_poly.entity_id
_entity_poly.type
_entity_poly.pdbx_seq_one_letter_code
_entity_poly.pdbx_strand_id
1 'polypeptide(L)'
;MSECASCGQGAGPFAEGKELVEFVYKVHDGAVKNQPIPDGGLETRCQGCNEPFTLKTFVGKCPKCGGVHAVSPPRCDDAANIQFAGAGYKLPE
;
A
#
# COMPACT_ATOMS: atom_id res chain seq x y z
N MET A 1 15.67 -28.42 -21.11
CA MET A 1 16.63 -27.60 -20.34
C MET A 1 16.88 -26.32 -21.12
N SER A 2 16.09 -25.29 -20.85
CA SER A 2 16.34 -23.90 -21.25
C SER A 2 15.74 -23.04 -20.15
N GLU A 3 16.58 -22.73 -19.19
CA GLU A 3 16.30 -21.85 -18.07
C GLU A 3 16.38 -20.41 -18.58
N CYS A 4 15.31 -19.64 -18.43
CA CYS A 4 15.43 -18.20 -18.28
C CYS A 4 14.28 -17.70 -17.41
N ALA A 5 14.55 -17.75 -16.10
CA ALA A 5 13.80 -17.06 -15.08
C ALA A 5 13.81 -15.56 -15.38
N SER A 6 12.71 -15.05 -15.92
CA SER A 6 12.34 -13.65 -15.75
C SER A 6 10.82 -13.57 -15.77
N CYS A 7 10.22 -14.06 -14.68
CA CYS A 7 8.99 -13.48 -14.19
C CYS A 7 9.34 -12.04 -13.81
N GLY A 8 9.34 -11.14 -14.80
CA GLY A 8 9.37 -9.69 -14.60
C GLY A 8 8.12 -9.35 -13.79
N GLN A 9 8.16 -9.36 -12.46
CA GLN A 9 8.91 -8.45 -11.60
C GLN A 9 8.35 -7.04 -11.77
N GLY A 10 7.48 -6.68 -10.84
CA GLY A 10 7.02 -5.31 -10.69
C GLY A 10 5.52 -5.26 -10.57
N ALA A 11 5.03 -5.54 -9.37
CA ALA A 11 3.85 -4.84 -8.91
C ALA A 11 4.05 -3.36 -9.31
N GLY A 12 3.16 -2.79 -10.12
CA GLY A 12 3.31 -1.43 -10.63
C GLY A 12 2.55 -0.42 -9.76
N PRO A 13 2.64 0.89 -10.06
CA PRO A 13 1.80 1.90 -9.41
C PRO A 13 0.30 1.69 -9.69
N PHE A 14 -0.04 0.83 -10.65
CA PHE A 14 -1.42 0.47 -11.01
C PHE A 14 -1.86 -0.89 -10.47
N ALA A 15 -1.00 -1.59 -9.72
CA ALA A 15 -1.38 -2.84 -9.07
C ALA A 15 -2.50 -2.62 -8.05
N GLU A 16 -3.14 -3.71 -7.63
CA GLU A 16 -4.28 -3.70 -6.71
C GLU A 16 -4.03 -4.62 -5.51
N GLY A 17 -4.71 -4.35 -4.39
CA GLY A 17 -4.59 -5.11 -3.15
C GLY A 17 -3.16 -5.20 -2.60
N LYS A 18 -2.73 -6.43 -2.31
CA LYS A 18 -1.39 -6.73 -1.75
C LYS A 18 -0.25 -6.31 -2.67
N GLU A 19 -0.42 -6.46 -3.98
CA GLU A 19 0.64 -6.15 -4.94
C GLU A 19 0.97 -4.65 -4.90
N LEU A 20 -0.04 -3.77 -4.86
CA LEU A 20 0.22 -2.33 -4.71
C LEU A 20 0.96 -2.02 -3.42
N VAL A 21 0.53 -2.64 -2.32
CA VAL A 21 1.15 -2.41 -1.01
C VAL A 21 2.62 -2.84 -1.04
N GLU A 22 2.93 -3.98 -1.65
CA GLU A 22 4.31 -4.41 -1.84
C GLU A 22 5.08 -3.50 -2.78
N PHE A 23 4.47 -3.01 -3.85
CA PHE A 23 5.11 -2.06 -4.75
C PHE A 23 5.47 -0.79 -4.02
N VAL A 24 4.52 -0.11 -3.39
CA VAL A 24 4.77 1.15 -2.69
C VAL A 24 5.75 0.95 -1.52
N TYR A 25 5.76 -0.24 -0.90
CA TYR A 25 6.73 -0.59 0.13
C TYR A 25 8.15 -0.84 -0.42
N LYS A 26 8.30 -1.39 -1.63
CA LYS A 26 9.60 -1.70 -2.26
C LYS A 26 10.12 -0.57 -3.15
N VAL A 27 9.24 0.27 -3.68
CA VAL A 27 9.61 1.34 -4.62
C VAL A 27 10.46 2.36 -3.87
N HIS A 28 11.59 2.72 -4.47
CA HIS A 28 12.63 3.54 -3.84
C HIS A 28 13.11 3.00 -2.48
N ASP A 29 13.32 1.68 -2.35
CA ASP A 29 13.82 1.04 -1.12
C ASP A 29 12.92 1.29 0.12
N GLY A 30 11.63 1.57 -0.12
CA GLY A 30 10.69 1.94 0.92
C GLY A 30 10.85 3.37 1.43
N ALA A 31 11.50 4.27 0.69
CA ALA A 31 11.51 5.69 0.99
C ALA A 31 10.08 6.28 0.93
N VAL A 32 9.27 5.84 -0.04
CA VAL A 32 7.91 6.36 -0.26
C VAL A 32 6.93 5.95 0.84
N LYS A 33 7.12 4.77 1.46
CA LYS A 33 6.19 4.24 2.47
C LYS A 33 5.96 5.18 3.65
N ASN A 34 7.00 5.91 4.05
CA ASN A 34 6.99 6.87 5.15
C ASN A 34 6.80 8.32 4.69
N GLN A 35 6.68 8.56 3.37
CA GLN A 35 6.41 9.91 2.89
C GLN A 35 4.98 10.29 3.25
N PRO A 36 4.77 11.53 3.75
CA PRO A 36 3.45 12.04 4.02
C PRO A 36 2.68 12.20 2.72
N ILE A 37 1.41 11.84 2.74
CA ILE A 37 0.50 12.16 1.65
C ILE A 37 0.28 13.68 1.67
N PRO A 38 0.27 14.35 0.50
CA PRO A 38 -0.17 15.73 0.39
C PRO A 38 -1.57 15.94 0.99
N ASP A 39 -1.98 17.19 1.24
CA ASP A 39 -3.27 17.51 1.88
C ASP A 39 -3.48 17.02 3.33
N GLY A 40 -2.44 16.47 3.98
CA GLY A 40 -2.49 16.08 5.40
C GLY A 40 -2.99 14.66 5.64
N GLY A 41 -3.19 13.88 4.57
CA GLY A 41 -3.62 12.49 4.62
C GLY A 41 -5.03 12.27 4.07
N LEU A 42 -5.33 11.02 3.72
CA LEU A 42 -6.63 10.63 3.19
C LEU A 42 -7.48 9.98 4.28
N GLU A 43 -8.68 10.52 4.51
CA GLU A 43 -9.67 9.87 5.37
C GLU A 43 -10.24 8.63 4.66
N THR A 44 -10.13 7.47 5.31
CA THR A 44 -10.61 6.22 4.75
C THR A 44 -11.13 5.29 5.83
N ARG A 45 -11.66 4.14 5.44
CA ARG A 45 -12.07 3.07 6.36
C ARG A 45 -11.22 1.84 6.10
N CYS A 46 -10.81 1.18 7.18
CA CYS A 46 -10.05 -0.04 7.06
C CYS A 46 -10.88 -1.12 6.36
N GLN A 47 -10.40 -1.67 5.24
CA GLN A 47 -11.12 -2.72 4.53
C GLN A 47 -11.15 -4.05 5.31
N GLY A 48 -10.31 -4.22 6.34
CA GLY A 48 -10.27 -5.40 7.20
C GLY A 48 -11.19 -5.35 8.42
N CYS A 49 -11.32 -4.20 9.10
CA CYS A 49 -12.13 -4.07 10.32
C CYS A 49 -13.21 -2.98 10.25
N ASN A 50 -13.34 -2.28 9.13
CA ASN A 50 -14.27 -1.18 8.88
C ASN A 50 -14.09 0.08 9.75
N GLU A 51 -13.04 0.16 10.57
CA GLU A 51 -12.81 1.35 11.39
C GLU A 51 -12.36 2.55 10.53
N PRO A 52 -12.94 3.76 10.72
CA PRO A 52 -12.42 4.97 10.12
C PRO A 52 -11.03 5.29 10.65
N PHE A 53 -10.12 5.63 9.74
CA PHE A 53 -8.78 6.11 10.07
C PHE A 53 -8.26 7.03 8.97
N THR A 54 -7.32 7.89 9.32
CA THR A 54 -6.65 8.76 8.35
C THR A 54 -5.33 8.15 7.94
N LEU A 55 -5.17 7.89 6.64
CA LEU A 55 -3.93 7.44 6.04
C LEU A 55 -3.03 8.65 5.84
N LYS A 56 -2.04 8.86 6.72
CA LYS A 56 -1.14 10.02 6.66
C LYS A 56 0.04 9.86 5.70
N THR A 57 0.39 8.62 5.37
CA THR A 57 1.56 8.26 4.55
C THR A 57 1.16 7.29 3.45
N PHE A 58 1.95 7.17 2.38
CA PHE A 58 1.61 6.30 1.24
C PHE A 58 1.41 4.83 1.63
N VAL A 59 2.04 4.36 2.71
CA VAL A 59 1.75 3.08 3.34
C VAL A 59 1.48 3.33 4.82
N GLY A 60 0.36 2.81 5.32
CA GLY A 60 -0.04 2.92 6.71
C GLY A 60 -0.65 1.63 7.23
N LYS A 61 -0.67 1.47 8.54
CA LYS A 61 -1.30 0.33 9.21
C LYS A 61 -2.51 0.82 9.99
N CYS A 62 -3.61 0.09 9.91
CA CYS A 62 -4.78 0.36 10.74
C CYS A 62 -4.40 0.15 12.21
N PRO A 63 -4.62 1.14 13.10
CA PRO A 63 -4.24 1.02 14.51
C PRO A 63 -5.11 0.02 15.29
N LYS A 64 -6.24 -0.43 14.72
CA LYS A 64 -7.18 -1.34 15.38
C LYS A 64 -6.92 -2.80 15.08
N CYS A 65 -6.72 -3.14 13.81
CA CYS A 65 -6.52 -4.53 13.37
C CYS A 65 -5.10 -4.82 12.86
N GLY A 66 -4.26 -3.80 12.72
CA GLY A 66 -2.92 -3.92 12.15
C GLY A 66 -2.89 -4.09 10.62
N GLY A 67 -4.04 -3.98 9.94
CA GLY A 67 -4.16 -4.16 8.50
C GLY A 67 -3.37 -3.13 7.70
N VAL A 68 -2.58 -3.57 6.72
CA VAL A 68 -1.73 -2.69 5.90
C VAL A 68 -2.51 -2.12 4.73
N HIS A 69 -2.50 -0.81 4.59
CA HIS A 69 -3.12 -0.07 3.50
C HIS A 69 -2.06 0.75 2.78
N ALA A 70 -2.16 0.85 1.46
CA ALA A 70 -1.28 1.67 0.66
C ALA A 70 -2.03 2.35 -0.47
N VAL A 71 -1.53 3.49 -0.91
CA VAL A 71 -2.05 4.21 -2.07
C VAL A 71 -0.92 4.56 -3.02
N SER A 72 -1.20 4.48 -4.32
CA SER A 72 -0.21 4.84 -5.34
C SER A 72 0.10 6.34 -5.26
N PRO A 73 1.37 6.76 -5.37
CA PRO A 73 1.73 8.17 -5.47
C PRO A 73 0.94 8.99 -6.50
N PRO A 74 0.74 8.52 -7.75
CA PRO A 74 -0.07 9.26 -8.72
C PRO A 74 -1.58 9.27 -8.43
N ARG A 75 -2.06 8.52 -7.42
CA ARG A 75 -3.48 8.39 -7.05
C ARG A 75 -3.75 8.73 -5.58
N CYS A 76 -2.81 9.39 -4.92
CA CYS A 76 -2.87 9.69 -3.48
C CYS A 76 -3.77 10.87 -3.12
N ASP A 77 -4.43 11.47 -4.11
CA ASP A 77 -5.43 12.52 -3.94
C ASP A 77 -6.83 11.94 -3.63
N ASP A 78 -7.04 10.65 -3.89
CA ASP A 78 -8.34 10.02 -3.77
C ASP A 78 -8.30 8.76 -2.88
N ALA A 79 -9.12 8.78 -1.83
CA ALA A 79 -9.18 7.71 -0.84
C ALA A 79 -9.77 6.39 -1.39
N ALA A 80 -10.51 6.42 -2.50
CA ALA A 80 -11.03 5.20 -3.13
C ALA A 80 -9.92 4.39 -3.82
N ASN A 81 -8.77 5.00 -4.10
CA ASN A 81 -7.60 4.31 -4.63
C ASN A 81 -6.74 3.63 -3.56
N ILE A 82 -7.07 3.76 -2.28
CA ILE A 82 -6.38 3.08 -1.20
C ILE A 82 -6.63 1.58 -1.33
N GLN A 83 -5.54 0.82 -1.44
CA GLN A 83 -5.54 -0.63 -1.53
C GLN A 83 -5.20 -1.24 -0.17
N PHE A 84 -5.89 -2.32 0.15
CA PHE A 84 -5.65 -3.14 1.34
C PHE A 84 -4.86 -4.39 0.98
N ALA A 85 -3.83 -4.68 1.77
CA ALA A 85 -2.96 -5.81 1.51
C ALA A 85 -3.57 -7.18 1.86
N GLY A 86 -4.74 -7.18 2.49
CA GLY A 86 -5.40 -8.38 2.99
C GLY A 86 -5.32 -8.53 4.51
N ALA A 87 -6.31 -9.21 5.08
CA ALA A 87 -6.39 -9.47 6.51
C ALA A 87 -5.24 -10.42 6.93
N GLY A 88 -4.50 -10.04 7.97
CA GLY A 88 -3.33 -10.79 8.43
C GLY A 88 -2.05 -10.58 7.61
N TYR A 89 -2.08 -9.77 6.55
CA TYR A 89 -0.87 -9.38 5.85
C TYR A 89 0.00 -8.48 6.74
N LYS A 90 1.29 -8.82 6.82
CA LYS A 90 2.31 -8.03 7.50
C LYS A 90 3.37 -7.63 6.49
N LEU A 91 3.87 -6.39 6.61
CA LEU A 91 5.01 -5.95 5.83
C LEU A 91 6.20 -6.87 6.12
N PRO A 92 6.92 -7.35 5.10
CA PRO A 92 8.16 -8.09 5.31
C PRO A 92 9.17 -7.17 6.01
N GLU A 93 9.71 -7.62 7.14
CA GLU A 93 10.78 -6.95 7.91
C GLU A 93 12.12 -7.02 7.19
#